data_AF-A0A0N0GNT0-F1
#
_entry.id   AF-A0A0N0GNT0-F1
#
_cell.length_a   1.000
_cell.length_b   1.000
_cell.length_c   1.000
_cell.angle_alpha   90.00
_cell.angle_beta   90.00
_cell.angle_gamma   90.00
#
_symmetry.space_group_name_H-M   'P 1'
#
loop_
_entity.id
_entity.type
_entity.pdbx_description
1 polymer ?
#
loop_
_entity_poly.entity_id
_entity_poly.type
_entity_poly.pdbx_seq_one_letter_code
_entity_poly.pdbx_strand_id
1 'polypeptide(L)'
;MPGCTVLLSKTCLSIVANSGFSTSLVGALFGAWGGAWAAQRIASQEKGRDLLLTEIRETNNAIMNAFTICNSLIAFKEQHAKPLYEKYNAQKMQYDDVLANPFYVGPFHISGDFRLIRPPIILTAGLANAIDNKISTLGRPQALMHALLQQQDNILAMLELRNVIISEMKSLENPGDRLAEIYFGVPSSLTKSTDTRHHDSIIYLYESVDNALFFTEALLNDLVDHGNECVAEYRGRFKETPSKIATPNFKEAYDKNLMPAPAEHREWVKKIKRSGRPPYQSFFSKNVKRVRDWYSELAQRDI
;
A
#
# COMPACT_ATOMS: atom_id res chain seq x y z
N MET A 1 -11.23 41.62 65.71
CA MET A 1 -10.67 41.26 67.03
C MET A 1 -10.88 39.76 67.25
N PRO A 2 -9.94 39.11 67.96
CA PRO A 2 -9.40 37.75 67.73
C PRO A 2 -10.34 36.66 68.26
N GLY A 3 -10.18 35.36 68.01
CA GLY A 3 -9.12 34.54 67.44
C GLY A 3 -9.46 33.12 67.89
N CYS A 4 -10.00 32.30 66.99
CA CYS A 4 -10.41 30.93 67.30
C CYS A 4 -9.21 30.01 67.08
N THR A 5 -8.40 29.87 68.11
CA THR A 5 -7.27 28.96 68.16
C THR A 5 -7.80 27.53 68.29
N VAL A 6 -7.86 26.80 67.18
CA VAL A 6 -8.17 25.37 67.18
C VAL A 6 -6.98 24.64 67.81
N LEU A 7 -7.14 24.27 69.09
CA LEU A 7 -6.25 23.35 69.80
C LEU A 7 -6.38 21.96 69.18
N LEU A 8 -5.58 21.71 68.15
CA LEU A 8 -5.26 20.36 67.68
C LEU A 8 -4.53 19.63 68.81
N SER A 9 -5.31 18.83 69.54
CA SER A 9 -4.89 18.05 70.68
C SER A 9 -3.79 17.05 70.33
N LYS A 10 -2.71 17.05 71.13
CA LYS A 10 -1.62 16.08 71.08
C LYS A 10 -2.08 14.62 71.27
N THR A 11 -3.32 14.36 71.67
CA THR A 11 -3.88 13.01 71.81
C THR A 11 -4.33 12.36 70.50
N CYS A 12 -4.54 13.11 69.40
CA CYS A 12 -4.81 12.46 68.10
C CYS A 12 -3.55 11.85 67.46
N LEU A 13 -2.36 12.33 67.81
CA LEU A 13 -1.09 11.83 67.28
C LEU A 13 -0.64 10.50 67.91
N SER A 14 -1.01 10.21 69.17
CA SER A 14 -0.62 8.96 69.83
C SER A 14 -1.47 7.75 69.45
N ILE A 15 -2.67 7.95 68.92
CA ILE A 15 -3.55 6.86 68.43
C ILE A 15 -3.12 6.39 67.04
N VAL A 16 -2.49 7.25 66.23
CA VAL A 16 -1.90 6.87 64.94
C VAL A 16 -0.59 6.07 65.11
N ALA A 17 0.02 6.12 66.30
CA ALA A 17 1.25 5.39 66.62
C ALA A 17 1.02 4.00 67.23
N ASN A 18 -0.23 3.51 67.30
CA ASN A 18 -0.54 2.18 67.81
C ASN A 18 -0.67 1.15 66.65
N SER A 19 0.13 0.10 66.74
CA SER A 19 0.60 -0.85 65.70
C SER A 19 -0.42 -1.55 64.79
N GLY A 20 -1.74 -1.34 64.95
CA GLY A 20 -2.80 -1.94 64.11
C GLY A 20 -3.29 -1.07 62.95
N PHE A 21 -3.28 0.26 63.09
CA PHE A 21 -3.76 1.16 62.03
C PHE A 21 -2.70 1.34 60.93
N SER A 22 -1.43 1.51 61.29
CA SER A 22 -0.34 1.58 60.31
C SER A 22 -0.16 0.27 59.53
N THR A 23 -0.32 -0.89 60.18
CA THR A 23 -0.24 -2.20 59.51
C THR A 23 -1.42 -2.46 58.59
N SER A 24 -2.65 -2.05 58.97
CA SER A 24 -3.83 -2.15 58.10
C SER A 24 -3.82 -1.14 56.95
N LEU A 25 -3.30 0.07 57.15
CA LEU A 25 -3.10 1.06 56.07
C LEU A 25 -2.03 0.59 55.07
N VAL A 26 -0.91 0.07 55.56
CA VAL A 26 0.15 -0.51 54.72
C VAL A 26 -0.38 -1.73 53.95
N GLY A 27 -1.13 -2.62 54.61
CA GLY A 27 -1.77 -3.78 53.96
C GLY A 27 -2.80 -3.38 52.90
N ALA A 28 -3.64 -2.39 53.16
CA ALA A 28 -4.64 -1.88 52.21
C ALA A 28 -3.99 -1.21 50.99
N LEU A 29 -2.90 -0.46 51.19
CA LEU A 29 -2.13 0.16 50.10
C LEU A 29 -1.42 -0.90 49.24
N PHE A 30 -0.83 -1.94 49.84
CA PHE A 30 -0.23 -3.04 49.07
C PHE A 30 -1.29 -3.85 48.31
N GLY A 31 -2.45 -4.11 48.91
CA GLY A 31 -3.56 -4.79 48.25
C GLY A 31 -4.16 -3.98 47.10
N ALA A 32 -4.38 -2.68 47.29
CA ALA A 32 -4.88 -1.78 46.25
C ALA A 32 -3.87 -1.59 45.12
N TRP A 33 -2.57 -1.48 45.44
CA TRP A 33 -1.51 -1.37 44.45
C TRP A 33 -1.36 -2.66 43.64
N GLY A 34 -1.35 -3.83 44.31
CA GLY A 34 -1.32 -5.13 43.64
C GLY A 34 -2.56 -5.38 42.77
N GLY A 35 -3.74 -5.01 43.27
CA GLY A 35 -5.00 -5.08 42.53
C GLY A 35 -5.02 -4.18 41.30
N ALA A 36 -4.59 -2.91 41.44
CA ALA A 36 -4.49 -1.97 40.33
C ALA A 36 -3.46 -2.43 39.28
N TRP A 37 -2.32 -2.96 39.71
CA TRP A 37 -1.30 -3.52 38.82
C TRP A 37 -1.83 -4.74 38.07
N ALA A 38 -2.51 -5.66 38.75
CA ALA A 38 -3.10 -6.85 38.14
C ALA A 38 -4.20 -6.47 37.13
N ALA A 39 -5.09 -5.56 37.50
CA ALA A 39 -6.15 -5.05 36.62
C ALA A 39 -5.56 -4.36 35.38
N GLN A 40 -4.54 -3.52 35.56
CA GLN A 40 -3.87 -2.83 34.45
C GLN A 40 -3.14 -3.81 33.52
N ARG A 41 -2.54 -4.87 34.09
CA ARG A 41 -1.89 -5.93 33.31
C ARG A 41 -2.90 -6.68 32.45
N ILE A 42 -4.02 -7.11 33.02
CA ILE A 42 -5.10 -7.80 32.30
C ILE A 42 -5.65 -6.89 31.19
N ALA A 43 -5.98 -5.65 31.52
CA ALA A 43 -6.49 -4.68 30.54
C ALA A 43 -5.50 -4.42 29.39
N SER A 44 -4.20 -4.38 29.68
CA SER A 44 -3.17 -4.23 28.64
C SER A 44 -3.03 -5.45 27.72
N GLN A 45 -3.23 -6.66 28.26
CA GLN A 45 -3.20 -7.90 27.48
C GLN A 45 -4.42 -8.00 26.57
N GLU A 46 -5.61 -7.70 27.08
CA GLU A 46 -6.86 -7.68 26.32
C GLU A 46 -6.78 -6.65 25.19
N LYS A 47 -6.35 -5.41 25.50
CA LYS A 47 -6.12 -4.39 24.47
C LYS A 47 -5.09 -4.84 23.42
N GLY A 48 -4.02 -5.52 23.83
CA GLY A 48 -3.03 -6.07 22.89
C GLY A 48 -3.61 -7.15 21.98
N ARG A 49 -4.51 -7.98 22.51
CA ARG A 49 -5.23 -9.02 21.77
C ARG A 49 -6.15 -8.39 20.71
N ASP A 50 -6.92 -7.38 21.11
CA ASP A 50 -7.87 -6.70 20.22
C ASP A 50 -7.17 -5.93 19.11
N LEU A 51 -6.06 -5.27 19.41
CA LEU A 51 -5.26 -4.56 18.40
C LEU A 51 -4.70 -5.52 17.34
N LEU A 52 -4.13 -6.65 17.75
CA LEU A 52 -3.60 -7.63 16.81
C LEU A 52 -4.70 -8.31 15.99
N LEU A 53 -5.85 -8.62 16.58
CA LEU A 53 -7.00 -9.14 15.82
C LEU A 53 -7.53 -8.14 14.80
N THR A 54 -7.61 -6.87 15.20
CA THR A 54 -8.04 -5.78 14.31
C THR A 54 -7.07 -5.64 13.15
N GLU A 55 -5.77 -5.65 13.42
CA GLU A 55 -4.73 -5.58 12.39
C GLU A 55 -4.77 -6.77 11.42
N ILE A 56 -5.00 -8.00 11.91
CA ILE A 56 -5.17 -9.18 11.05
C ILE A 56 -6.40 -9.03 10.13
N ARG A 57 -7.52 -8.53 10.68
CA ARG A 57 -8.75 -8.31 9.90
C ARG A 57 -8.55 -7.24 8.84
N GLU A 58 -7.96 -6.10 9.20
CA GLU A 58 -7.71 -5.01 8.26
C GLU A 58 -6.66 -5.39 7.21
N THR A 59 -5.68 -6.22 7.56
CA THR A 59 -4.73 -6.81 6.57
C THR A 59 -5.46 -7.70 5.57
N ASN A 60 -6.37 -8.57 6.01
CA ASN A 60 -7.20 -9.37 5.10
C ASN A 60 -8.09 -8.50 4.20
N ASN A 61 -8.68 -7.43 4.74
CA ASN A 61 -9.46 -6.48 3.94
C ASN A 61 -8.58 -5.81 2.86
N ALA A 62 -7.36 -5.40 3.21
CA ALA A 62 -6.40 -4.82 2.28
C ALA A 62 -5.98 -5.82 1.19
N ILE A 63 -5.74 -7.09 1.55
CA ILE A 63 -5.45 -8.17 0.59
C ILE A 63 -6.61 -8.33 -0.41
N MET A 64 -7.86 -8.35 0.06
CA MET A 64 -9.03 -8.47 -0.82
C MET A 64 -9.18 -7.26 -1.76
N ASN A 65 -8.93 -6.04 -1.27
CA ASN A 65 -8.95 -4.83 -2.09
C ASN A 65 -7.86 -4.87 -3.16
N ALA A 66 -6.63 -5.19 -2.79
CA ALA A 66 -5.51 -5.28 -3.72
C ALA A 66 -5.71 -6.42 -4.75
N PHE A 67 -6.28 -7.56 -4.34
CA PHE A 67 -6.65 -8.64 -5.25
C PHE A 67 -7.70 -8.20 -6.28
N THR A 68 -8.71 -7.45 -5.83
CA THR A 68 -9.75 -6.90 -6.73
C THR A 68 -9.15 -5.91 -7.73
N ILE A 69 -8.26 -5.02 -7.27
CA ILE A 69 -7.53 -4.09 -8.13
C ILE A 69 -6.69 -4.84 -9.17
N CYS A 70 -5.96 -5.87 -8.74
CA CYS A 70 -5.16 -6.71 -9.64
C CYS A 70 -6.03 -7.35 -10.72
N ASN A 71 -7.15 -7.97 -10.35
CA ASN A 71 -8.07 -8.58 -11.33
C ASN A 71 -8.68 -7.56 -12.30
N SER A 72 -9.03 -6.35 -11.84
CA SER A 72 -9.49 -5.28 -12.73
C SER A 72 -8.42 -4.89 -13.76
N LEU A 73 -7.16 -4.80 -13.33
CA LEU A 73 -6.03 -4.51 -14.21
C LEU A 73 -5.73 -5.66 -15.19
N ILE A 74 -5.81 -6.91 -14.73
CA ILE A 74 -5.66 -8.11 -15.58
C ILE A 74 -6.72 -8.11 -16.68
N ALA A 75 -7.99 -7.92 -16.30
CA ALA A 75 -9.09 -7.86 -17.25
C ALA A 75 -8.92 -6.71 -18.26
N PHE A 76 -8.50 -5.53 -17.78
CA PHE A 76 -8.21 -4.39 -18.65
C PHE A 76 -7.06 -4.67 -19.63
N LYS A 77 -5.98 -5.31 -19.15
CA LYS A 77 -4.85 -5.70 -20.00
C LYS A 77 -5.29 -6.67 -21.09
N GLU A 78 -6.00 -7.73 -20.70
CA GLU A 78 -6.47 -8.79 -21.61
C GLU A 78 -7.43 -8.23 -22.68
N GLN A 79 -8.39 -7.41 -22.27
CA GLN A 79 -9.44 -6.93 -23.19
C GLN A 79 -9.00 -5.75 -24.06
N HIS A 80 -8.07 -4.93 -23.59
CA HIS A 80 -7.79 -3.63 -24.20
C HIS A 80 -6.30 -3.37 -24.42
N ALA A 81 -5.49 -3.28 -23.36
CA ALA A 81 -4.13 -2.77 -23.49
C ALA A 81 -3.24 -3.68 -24.33
N LYS A 82 -3.27 -5.00 -24.09
CA LYS A 82 -2.44 -5.98 -24.80
C LYS A 82 -2.82 -6.10 -26.29
N PRO A 83 -4.09 -6.33 -26.66
CA PRO A 83 -4.46 -6.36 -28.08
C PRO A 83 -4.15 -5.07 -28.84
N LEU A 84 -4.30 -3.91 -28.18
CA LEU A 84 -3.97 -2.62 -28.78
C LEU A 84 -2.47 -2.50 -29.07
N TYR A 85 -1.63 -2.84 -28.10
CA TYR A 85 -0.18 -2.83 -28.22
C TYR A 85 0.33 -3.81 -29.28
N GLU A 86 -0.15 -5.06 -29.25
CA GLU A 86 0.27 -6.10 -30.19
C GLU A 86 -0.14 -5.75 -31.63
N LYS A 87 -1.38 -5.30 -31.84
CA LYS A 87 -1.87 -4.89 -33.16
C LYS A 87 -1.07 -3.70 -33.69
N TYR A 88 -0.79 -2.72 -32.83
CA TYR A 88 -0.01 -1.54 -33.19
C TYR A 88 1.39 -1.93 -33.65
N ASN A 89 2.12 -2.72 -32.86
CA ASN A 89 3.49 -3.13 -33.19
C ASN A 89 3.55 -4.01 -34.44
N ALA A 90 2.60 -4.92 -34.62
CA ALA A 90 2.52 -5.72 -35.83
C ALA A 90 2.33 -4.86 -37.09
N GLN A 91 1.47 -3.85 -37.04
CA GLN A 91 1.27 -2.93 -38.16
C GLN A 91 2.46 -2.00 -38.38
N LYS A 92 3.10 -1.55 -37.30
CA LYS A 92 4.31 -0.72 -37.40
C LYS A 92 5.44 -1.48 -38.09
N MET A 93 5.64 -2.75 -37.73
CA MET A 93 6.61 -3.63 -38.38
C MET A 93 6.32 -3.80 -39.88
N GLN A 94 5.06 -4.08 -40.24
CA GLN A 94 4.66 -4.17 -41.66
C GLN A 94 4.89 -2.86 -42.42
N TYR A 95 4.63 -1.72 -41.78
CA TYR A 95 4.87 -0.41 -42.37
C TYR A 95 6.36 -0.17 -42.61
N ASP A 96 7.21 -0.51 -41.64
CA ASP A 96 8.66 -0.37 -41.75
C ASP A 96 9.24 -1.31 -42.82
N ASP A 97 8.73 -2.54 -42.94
CA ASP A 97 9.09 -3.48 -44.02
C ASP A 97 8.74 -2.93 -45.41
N VAL A 98 7.59 -2.27 -45.53
CA VAL A 98 7.17 -1.62 -46.78
C VAL A 98 8.07 -0.44 -47.12
N LEU A 99 8.46 0.38 -46.13
CA LEU A 99 9.41 1.48 -46.35
C LEU A 99 10.81 0.97 -46.72
N ALA A 100 11.23 -0.16 -46.17
CA ALA A 100 12.52 -0.76 -46.46
C ALA A 100 12.58 -1.47 -47.83
N ASN A 101 11.43 -1.81 -48.42
CA ASN A 101 11.37 -2.55 -49.68
C ASN A 101 11.27 -1.61 -50.90
N PRO A 102 12.36 -1.44 -51.70
CA PRO A 102 12.35 -0.54 -52.86
C PRO A 102 11.47 -1.05 -54.01
N PHE A 103 11.03 -2.30 -53.98
CA PHE A 103 10.16 -2.91 -54.99
C PHE A 103 8.68 -2.88 -54.61
N TYR A 104 8.33 -2.39 -53.43
CA TYR A 104 6.92 -2.28 -53.05
C TYR A 104 6.24 -1.17 -53.84
N VAL A 105 5.22 -1.54 -54.62
CA VAL A 105 4.43 -0.60 -55.44
C VAL A 105 2.98 -0.69 -55.00
N GLY A 106 2.53 0.29 -54.21
CA GLY A 106 1.14 0.39 -53.78
C GLY A 106 0.97 1.26 -52.53
N PRO A 107 -0.27 1.62 -52.17
CA PRO A 107 -0.54 2.28 -50.90
C PRO A 107 -0.43 1.28 -49.74
N PHE A 108 0.11 1.73 -48.59
CA PHE A 108 0.03 0.98 -47.35
C PHE A 108 -1.31 1.26 -46.66
N HIS A 109 -2.05 0.22 -46.27
CA HIS A 109 -3.36 0.37 -45.63
C HIS A 109 -3.23 0.23 -44.11
N ILE A 110 -3.51 1.31 -43.39
CA ILE A 110 -3.51 1.31 -41.92
C ILE A 110 -4.90 0.87 -41.43
N SER A 111 -4.95 -0.25 -40.69
CA SER A 111 -6.16 -0.65 -39.96
C SER A 111 -6.05 -0.19 -38.51
N GLY A 112 -6.16 1.13 -38.29
CA GLY A 112 -6.06 1.74 -36.97
C GLY A 112 -7.22 1.34 -36.05
N ASP A 113 -6.93 1.04 -34.79
CA ASP A 113 -7.96 0.91 -33.75
C ASP A 113 -8.27 2.29 -33.15
N PHE A 114 -9.42 2.86 -33.50
CA PHE A 114 -9.90 4.16 -33.03
C PHE A 114 -11.08 4.06 -32.05
N ARG A 115 -11.24 2.91 -31.40
CA ARG A 115 -12.26 2.73 -30.37
C ARG A 115 -11.93 3.58 -29.14
N LEU A 116 -12.96 4.18 -28.54
CA LEU A 116 -12.85 4.82 -27.24
C LEU A 116 -12.78 3.73 -26.17
N ILE A 117 -11.71 3.75 -25.36
CA ILE A 117 -11.50 2.81 -24.27
C ILE A 117 -11.81 3.56 -22.97
N ARG A 118 -12.66 2.97 -22.13
CA ARG A 118 -12.94 3.52 -20.81
C ARG A 118 -11.85 3.07 -19.83
N PRO A 119 -11.43 3.93 -18.89
CA PRO A 119 -10.49 3.53 -17.86
C PRO A 119 -11.11 2.42 -16.98
N PRO A 120 -10.29 1.50 -16.46
CA PRO A 120 -10.77 0.49 -15.52
C PRO A 120 -11.22 1.16 -14.20
N ILE A 121 -12.23 0.58 -13.56
CA ILE A 121 -12.65 1.02 -12.22
C ILE A 121 -11.66 0.44 -11.21
N ILE A 122 -10.79 1.29 -10.67
CA ILE A 122 -9.79 0.92 -9.67
C ILE A 122 -10.13 1.59 -8.34
N LEU A 123 -10.38 0.80 -7.30
CA LEU A 123 -10.77 1.27 -5.96
C LEU A 123 -9.56 1.45 -5.03
N THR A 124 -8.59 2.27 -5.42
CA THR A 124 -7.34 2.49 -4.66
C THR A 124 -7.54 3.21 -3.32
N ALA A 125 -8.54 4.07 -3.19
CA ALA A 125 -8.76 4.85 -1.98
C ALA A 125 -8.94 3.99 -0.71
N GLY A 126 -9.69 2.89 -0.82
CA GLY A 126 -9.90 1.97 0.30
C GLY A 126 -8.62 1.23 0.72
N LEU A 127 -7.78 0.88 -0.26
CA LEU A 127 -6.48 0.24 -0.03
C LEU A 127 -5.46 1.22 0.58
N ALA A 128 -5.37 2.44 0.05
CA ALA A 128 -4.49 3.49 0.58
C ALA A 128 -4.80 3.77 2.06
N ASN A 129 -6.08 4.00 2.37
CA ASN A 129 -6.50 4.23 3.75
C ASN A 129 -6.17 3.06 4.68
N ALA A 130 -6.28 1.81 4.21
CA ALA A 130 -5.91 0.66 5.03
C ALA A 130 -4.40 0.63 5.32
N ILE A 131 -3.57 0.88 4.31
CA ILE A 131 -2.11 0.87 4.43
C ILE A 131 -1.60 2.03 5.29
N ASP A 132 -2.15 3.23 5.13
CA ASP A 132 -1.66 4.42 5.81
C ASP A 132 -2.13 4.52 7.26
N ASN A 133 -3.37 4.07 7.54
CA ASN A 133 -4.03 4.35 8.82
C ASN A 133 -4.37 3.12 9.66
N LYS A 134 -4.50 1.94 9.05
CA LYS A 134 -5.08 0.78 9.74
C LYS A 134 -4.11 -0.37 9.97
N ILE A 135 -3.06 -0.46 9.17
CA ILE A 135 -2.09 -1.55 9.20
C ILE A 135 -0.74 -0.97 9.60
N SER A 136 -0.01 -1.64 10.50
CA SER A 136 1.30 -1.16 10.97
C SER A 136 2.43 -1.51 9.98
N THR A 137 2.21 -1.27 8.69
CA THR A 137 3.23 -1.44 7.64
C THR A 137 4.02 -0.15 7.46
N LEU A 138 5.35 -0.26 7.36
CA LEU A 138 6.24 0.87 7.07
C LEU A 138 7.14 0.55 5.87
N GLY A 139 7.57 1.59 5.17
CA GLY A 139 8.57 1.48 4.12
C GLY A 139 8.00 0.93 2.81
N ARG A 140 8.39 -0.29 2.44
CA ARG A 140 8.11 -0.85 1.10
C ARG A 140 6.63 -0.89 0.70
N PRO A 141 5.67 -1.31 1.57
CA PRO A 141 4.25 -1.34 1.20
C PRO A 141 3.68 0.04 0.86
N GLN A 142 4.09 1.09 1.59
CA GLN A 142 3.68 2.47 1.31
C GLN A 142 4.25 2.97 -0.02
N ALA A 143 5.53 2.70 -0.30
CA ALA A 143 6.14 3.05 -1.57
C ALA A 143 5.47 2.33 -2.76
N LEU A 144 5.12 1.06 -2.59
CA LEU A 144 4.35 0.28 -3.57
C LEU A 144 2.97 0.89 -3.81
N MET A 145 2.27 1.31 -2.75
CA MET A 145 0.96 1.94 -2.85
C MET A 145 1.03 3.28 -3.61
N HIS A 146 2.02 4.12 -3.31
CA HIS A 146 2.21 5.37 -4.04
C HIS A 146 2.58 5.14 -5.51
N ALA A 147 3.44 4.15 -5.79
CA ALA A 147 3.78 3.78 -7.17
C ALA A 147 2.54 3.30 -7.93
N LEU A 148 1.67 2.50 -7.31
CA LEU A 148 0.39 2.08 -7.88
C LEU A 148 -0.53 3.27 -8.19
N LEU A 149 -0.68 4.23 -7.27
CA LEU A 149 -1.47 5.44 -7.49
C LEU A 149 -0.95 6.23 -8.70
N GLN A 150 0.38 6.39 -8.80
CA GLN A 150 1.00 7.05 -9.95
C GLN A 150 0.71 6.31 -11.27
N GLN A 151 0.76 4.97 -11.28
CA GLN A 151 0.42 4.22 -12.50
C GLN A 151 -1.05 4.34 -12.88
N GLN A 152 -1.96 4.43 -11.90
CA GLN A 152 -3.37 4.69 -12.17
C GLN A 152 -3.57 6.04 -12.89
N ASP A 153 -2.90 7.08 -12.42
CA ASP A 153 -2.95 8.41 -13.06
C ASP A 153 -2.34 8.37 -14.47
N ASN A 154 -1.23 7.65 -14.65
CA ASN A 154 -0.61 7.47 -15.97
C ASN A 154 -1.56 6.76 -16.96
N ILE A 155 -2.24 5.69 -16.53
CA ILE A 155 -3.22 4.98 -17.37
C ILE A 155 -4.34 5.93 -17.81
N LEU A 156 -4.88 6.73 -16.89
CA LEU A 156 -5.93 7.69 -17.21
C LEU A 156 -5.43 8.74 -18.22
N ALA A 157 -4.27 9.35 -17.95
CA ALA A 157 -3.69 10.36 -18.82
C ALA A 157 -3.41 9.82 -20.24
N MET A 158 -2.91 8.60 -20.37
CA MET A 158 -2.65 7.99 -21.68
C MET A 158 -3.94 7.69 -22.45
N LEU A 159 -5.01 7.26 -21.77
CA LEU A 159 -6.32 7.05 -22.38
C LEU A 159 -6.94 8.37 -22.86
N GLU A 160 -6.85 9.43 -22.06
CA GLU A 160 -7.32 10.77 -22.42
C GLU A 160 -6.56 11.33 -23.61
N LEU A 161 -5.22 11.30 -23.57
CA LEU A 161 -4.35 11.72 -24.67
C LEU A 161 -4.70 10.97 -25.95
N ARG A 162 -4.87 9.64 -25.88
CA ARG A 162 -5.26 8.83 -27.03
C ARG A 162 -6.61 9.26 -27.61
N ASN A 163 -7.60 9.57 -26.77
CA ASN A 163 -8.93 10.00 -27.23
C ASN A 163 -8.88 11.37 -27.93
N VAL A 164 -8.03 12.28 -27.45
CA VAL A 164 -7.77 13.57 -28.12
C VAL A 164 -7.17 13.31 -29.51
N ILE A 165 -6.12 12.49 -29.60
CA ILE A 165 -5.45 12.19 -30.86
C ILE A 165 -6.39 11.48 -31.86
N ILE A 166 -7.23 10.56 -31.38
CA ILE A 166 -8.24 9.91 -32.23
C ILE A 166 -9.20 10.94 -32.83
N SER A 167 -9.57 11.96 -32.06
CA SER A 167 -10.45 13.04 -32.53
C SER A 167 -9.74 13.90 -33.57
N GLU A 168 -8.46 14.22 -33.34
CA GLU A 168 -7.60 14.93 -34.31
C GLU A 168 -7.49 14.12 -35.63
N MET A 169 -7.18 12.82 -35.57
CA MET A 169 -7.07 11.95 -36.74
C MET A 169 -8.38 11.86 -37.53
N LYS A 170 -9.53 11.80 -36.85
CA LYS A 170 -10.86 11.79 -37.48
C LYS A 170 -11.22 13.10 -38.17
N SER A 171 -10.59 14.21 -37.77
CA SER A 171 -10.84 15.54 -38.33
C SER A 171 -9.99 15.87 -39.56
N LEU A 172 -9.07 14.97 -39.98
CA LEU A 172 -8.22 15.19 -41.15
C LEU A 172 -9.04 15.18 -42.45
N GLU A 173 -8.96 16.25 -43.23
CA GLU A 173 -9.63 16.35 -44.55
C GLU A 173 -9.13 15.30 -45.55
N ASN A 174 -7.85 14.92 -45.45
CA ASN A 174 -7.25 13.86 -46.25
C ASN A 174 -6.41 12.93 -45.35
N PRO A 175 -7.03 11.87 -44.78
CA PRO A 175 -6.35 10.98 -43.85
C PRO A 175 -5.19 10.20 -44.50
N GLY A 176 -5.29 9.87 -45.79
CA GLY A 176 -4.37 8.93 -46.45
C GLY A 176 -2.89 9.31 -46.31
N ASP A 177 -2.58 10.59 -46.53
CA ASP A 177 -1.19 11.06 -46.61
C ASP A 177 -0.55 11.29 -45.22
N ARG A 178 -1.35 11.61 -44.20
CA ARG A 178 -0.85 12.01 -42.87
C ARG A 178 -1.20 11.03 -41.75
N LEU A 179 -2.11 10.09 -41.98
CA LEU A 179 -2.51 9.13 -40.94
C LEU A 179 -1.33 8.27 -40.51
N ALA A 180 -0.47 7.84 -41.44
CA ALA A 180 0.74 7.08 -41.10
C ALA A 180 1.69 7.89 -40.20
N GLU A 181 1.87 9.18 -40.51
CA GLU A 181 2.75 10.09 -39.79
C GLU A 181 2.34 10.19 -38.31
N ILE A 182 1.06 10.45 -38.05
CA ILE A 182 0.54 10.62 -36.70
C ILE A 182 0.35 9.27 -35.99
N TYR A 183 -0.12 8.24 -36.71
CA TYR A 183 -0.42 6.93 -36.11
C TYR A 183 0.87 6.23 -35.69
N PHE A 184 1.86 6.15 -36.57
CA PHE A 184 3.13 5.48 -36.29
C PHE A 184 4.19 6.38 -35.67
N GLY A 185 3.96 7.68 -35.60
CA GLY A 185 4.96 8.64 -35.13
C GLY A 185 6.18 8.72 -36.05
N VAL A 186 5.96 8.77 -37.36
CA VAL A 186 7.04 8.88 -38.36
C VAL A 186 7.21 10.32 -38.85
N PRO A 187 8.41 10.70 -39.33
CA PRO A 187 8.67 12.06 -39.77
C PRO A 187 7.73 12.49 -40.88
N SER A 188 7.14 13.69 -40.74
CA SER A 188 6.23 14.20 -41.74
C SER A 188 6.93 14.43 -43.07
N SER A 189 6.29 14.00 -44.15
CA SER A 189 6.72 14.22 -45.52
C SER A 189 6.89 15.70 -45.85
N LEU A 190 6.01 16.56 -45.31
CA LEU A 190 5.94 18.00 -45.58
C LEU A 190 6.91 18.83 -44.73
N THR A 191 6.89 18.63 -43.41
CA THR A 191 7.60 19.51 -42.45
C THR A 191 8.86 18.88 -41.88
N LYS A 192 9.09 17.57 -42.09
CA LYS A 192 10.12 16.77 -41.43
C LYS A 192 10.02 16.72 -39.90
N SER A 193 8.97 17.27 -39.30
CA SER A 193 8.68 17.14 -37.86
C SER A 193 8.04 15.78 -37.58
N THR A 194 8.27 15.24 -36.38
CA THR A 194 7.69 13.96 -35.95
C THR A 194 6.73 14.21 -34.79
N ASP A 195 5.52 13.63 -34.87
CA ASP A 195 4.56 13.61 -33.76
C ASP A 195 4.41 12.19 -33.23
N THR A 196 5.06 11.89 -32.10
CA THR A 196 5.06 10.56 -31.50
C THR A 196 3.91 10.35 -30.50
N ARG A 197 3.03 11.34 -30.29
CA ARG A 197 2.04 11.29 -29.20
C ARG A 197 1.16 10.04 -29.25
N HIS A 198 0.77 9.57 -30.45
CA HIS A 198 -0.05 8.35 -30.55
C HIS A 198 0.75 7.10 -30.20
N HIS A 199 1.93 6.96 -30.81
CA HIS A 199 2.88 5.89 -30.52
C HIS A 199 3.13 5.78 -29.02
N ASP A 200 3.60 6.88 -28.43
CA ASP A 200 3.94 7.00 -27.02
C ASP A 200 2.74 6.64 -26.14
N SER A 201 1.53 7.12 -26.49
CA SER A 201 0.32 6.80 -25.71
C SER A 201 -0.02 5.30 -25.67
N ILE A 202 0.26 4.54 -26.74
CA ILE A 202 0.01 3.10 -26.78
C ILE A 202 1.07 2.34 -25.99
N ILE A 203 2.33 2.66 -26.21
CA ILE A 203 3.46 2.03 -25.53
C ILE A 203 3.36 2.28 -24.02
N TYR A 204 3.25 3.55 -23.62
CA TYR A 204 3.16 3.91 -22.20
C TYR A 204 1.88 3.43 -21.53
N LEU A 205 0.75 3.30 -22.24
CA LEU A 205 -0.45 2.68 -21.68
C LEU A 205 -0.20 1.22 -21.30
N TYR A 206 0.40 0.44 -22.22
CA TYR A 206 0.73 -0.96 -21.97
C TYR A 206 1.71 -1.10 -20.80
N GLU A 207 2.80 -0.33 -20.81
CA GLU A 207 3.81 -0.34 -19.74
C GLU A 207 3.23 0.10 -18.40
N SER A 208 2.35 1.11 -18.36
CA SER A 208 1.72 1.58 -17.12
C SER A 208 0.81 0.52 -16.51
N VAL A 209 0.09 -0.24 -17.33
CA VAL A 209 -0.71 -1.38 -16.86
C VAL A 209 0.19 -2.48 -16.29
N ASP A 210 1.31 -2.78 -16.95
CA ASP A 210 2.28 -3.79 -16.47
C ASP A 210 2.93 -3.37 -15.16
N ASN A 211 3.35 -2.11 -15.05
CA ASN A 211 3.85 -1.54 -13.82
C ASN A 211 2.80 -1.59 -12.69
N ALA A 212 1.53 -1.26 -12.98
CA ALA A 212 0.46 -1.31 -11.99
C ALA A 212 0.19 -2.73 -11.49
N LEU A 213 0.20 -3.73 -12.38
CA LEU A 213 0.09 -5.15 -12.03
C LEU A 213 1.24 -5.59 -11.13
N PHE A 214 2.47 -5.24 -11.50
CA PHE A 214 3.65 -5.54 -10.71
C PHE A 214 3.56 -4.95 -9.30
N PHE A 215 3.28 -3.65 -9.18
CA PHE A 215 3.21 -2.99 -7.87
C PHE A 215 2.08 -3.56 -7.01
N THR A 216 0.94 -3.89 -7.60
CA THR A 216 -0.19 -4.50 -6.88
C THR A 216 0.15 -5.90 -6.37
N GLU A 217 0.78 -6.75 -7.19
CA GLU A 217 1.19 -8.09 -6.78
C GLU A 217 2.29 -8.05 -5.71
N ALA A 218 3.29 -7.18 -5.87
CA ALA A 218 4.33 -7.00 -4.87
C ALA A 218 3.74 -6.52 -3.53
N LEU A 219 2.75 -5.63 -3.57
CA LEU A 219 2.05 -5.15 -2.39
C LEU A 219 1.22 -6.24 -1.73
N LEU A 220 0.53 -7.07 -2.52
CA LEU A 220 -0.18 -8.25 -2.03
C LEU A 220 0.74 -9.20 -1.27
N ASN A 221 1.91 -9.51 -1.83
CA ASN A 221 2.89 -10.37 -1.18
C ASN A 221 3.39 -9.78 0.14
N ASP A 222 3.71 -8.48 0.17
CA ASP A 222 4.12 -7.80 1.41
C ASP A 222 3.01 -7.81 2.47
N LEU A 223 1.73 -7.66 2.07
CA LEU A 223 0.57 -7.73 2.98
C LEU A 223 0.34 -9.14 3.51
N VAL A 224 0.50 -10.17 2.68
CA VAL A 224 0.39 -11.58 3.09
C VAL A 224 1.45 -11.91 4.13
N ASP A 225 2.70 -11.51 3.88
CA ASP A 225 3.79 -11.72 4.83
C ASP A 225 3.54 -10.98 6.15
N HIS A 226 3.11 -9.72 6.09
CA HIS A 226 2.75 -8.93 7.28
C HIS A 226 1.63 -9.59 8.10
N GLY A 227 0.59 -10.06 7.41
CA GLY A 227 -0.51 -10.79 8.03
C GLY A 227 -0.01 -12.06 8.73
N ASN A 228 0.88 -12.82 8.08
CA ASN A 228 1.45 -14.04 8.65
C ASN A 228 2.31 -13.75 9.89
N GLU A 229 3.08 -12.67 9.88
CA GLU A 229 3.83 -12.18 11.05
C GLU A 229 2.88 -11.84 12.21
N CYS A 230 1.79 -11.14 11.93
CA CYS A 230 0.77 -10.81 12.93
C CYS A 230 0.10 -12.07 13.51
N VAL A 231 -0.22 -13.06 12.68
CA VAL A 231 -0.77 -14.35 13.12
C VAL A 231 0.22 -15.11 13.98
N ALA A 232 1.51 -15.15 13.60
CA ALA A 232 2.55 -15.80 14.37
C ALA A 232 2.75 -15.14 15.74
N GLU A 233 2.77 -13.81 15.78
CA GLU A 233 2.87 -13.04 17.02
C GLU A 233 1.67 -13.27 17.94
N TYR A 234 0.46 -13.25 17.38
CA TYR A 234 -0.77 -13.51 18.11
C TYR A 234 -0.75 -14.90 18.77
N ARG A 235 -0.40 -15.94 18.01
CA ARG A 235 -0.26 -17.32 18.53
C ARG A 235 0.81 -17.41 19.61
N GLY A 236 1.95 -16.76 19.40
CA GLY A 236 3.05 -16.73 20.36
C GLY A 236 2.64 -16.18 21.72
N ARG A 237 1.88 -15.07 21.71
CA ARG A 237 1.46 -14.32 22.90
C ARG A 237 0.25 -14.92 23.62
N PHE A 238 -0.79 -15.27 22.87
CA PHE A 238 -2.09 -15.63 23.45
C PHE A 238 -2.40 -17.13 23.40
N LYS A 239 -1.58 -17.93 22.68
CA LYS A 239 -1.78 -19.38 22.49
C LYS A 239 -3.12 -19.74 21.81
N GLU A 240 -3.76 -18.77 21.17
CA GLU A 240 -4.99 -18.92 20.41
C GLU A 240 -4.71 -18.87 18.91
N THR A 241 -5.62 -19.41 18.10
CA THR A 241 -5.51 -19.40 16.63
C THR A 241 -6.43 -18.33 16.05
N PRO A 242 -5.89 -17.25 15.46
CA PRO A 242 -6.69 -16.22 14.81
C PRO A 242 -7.15 -16.68 13.41
N SER A 243 -7.91 -15.85 12.71
CA SER A 243 -8.28 -16.08 11.31
C SER A 243 -7.05 -16.26 10.42
N LYS A 244 -7.18 -17.13 9.40
CA LYS A 244 -6.13 -17.32 8.39
C LYS A 244 -5.99 -16.07 7.51
N ILE A 245 -4.78 -15.86 6.99
CA ILE A 245 -4.50 -14.84 6.00
C ILE A 245 -4.90 -15.37 4.62
N ALA A 246 -5.61 -14.56 3.84
CA ALA A 246 -5.97 -14.91 2.47
C ALA A 246 -4.72 -14.93 1.58
N THR A 247 -4.59 -15.93 0.71
CA THR A 247 -3.47 -16.03 -0.24
C THR A 247 -4.02 -15.93 -1.66
N PRO A 248 -3.73 -14.84 -2.40
CA PRO A 248 -4.18 -14.71 -3.77
C PRO A 248 -3.48 -15.74 -4.67
N ASN A 249 -4.15 -16.14 -5.75
CA ASN A 249 -3.59 -17.06 -6.75
C ASN A 249 -3.76 -16.44 -8.15
N PHE A 250 -2.63 -16.18 -8.81
CA PHE A 250 -2.59 -15.59 -10.16
C PHE A 250 -2.10 -16.58 -11.22
N LYS A 251 -2.11 -17.89 -10.95
CA LYS A 251 -1.57 -18.90 -11.87
C LYS A 251 -2.14 -18.78 -13.29
N GLU A 252 -3.46 -18.61 -13.41
CA GLU A 252 -4.10 -18.47 -14.73
C GLU A 252 -3.62 -17.22 -15.48
N ALA A 253 -3.43 -16.11 -14.78
CA ALA A 253 -2.94 -14.87 -15.38
C ALA A 253 -1.48 -15.01 -15.86
N TYR A 254 -0.64 -15.75 -15.12
CA TYR A 254 0.70 -16.13 -15.56
C TYR A 254 0.66 -17.05 -16.79
N ASP A 255 -0.18 -18.09 -16.78
CA ASP A 255 -0.33 -19.03 -17.89
C ASP A 255 -0.75 -18.30 -19.19
N LYS A 256 -1.52 -17.20 -19.07
CA LYS A 256 -1.97 -16.35 -20.19
C LYS A 256 -0.98 -15.24 -20.57
N ASN A 257 0.18 -15.13 -19.94
CA ASN A 257 1.13 -14.02 -20.10
C ASN A 257 0.44 -12.65 -19.93
N LEU A 258 -0.37 -12.52 -18.87
CA LEU A 258 -1.01 -11.26 -18.47
C LEU A 258 -0.22 -10.58 -17.34
N MET A 259 0.49 -11.36 -16.51
CA MET A 259 1.38 -10.80 -15.49
C MET A 259 2.70 -10.30 -16.10
N PRO A 260 3.29 -9.21 -15.59
CA PRO A 260 4.57 -8.70 -16.06
C PRO A 260 5.72 -9.66 -15.69
N ALA A 261 6.80 -9.63 -16.47
CA ALA A 261 7.98 -10.44 -16.18
C ALA A 261 8.71 -9.90 -14.94
N PRO A 262 9.04 -10.72 -13.92
CA PRO A 262 9.72 -10.24 -12.71
C PRO A 262 11.08 -9.58 -12.96
N ALA A 263 11.70 -9.81 -14.13
CA ALA A 263 12.99 -9.27 -14.51
C ALA A 263 12.96 -7.74 -14.71
N GLU A 264 11.86 -7.20 -15.23
CA GLU A 264 11.74 -5.80 -15.65
C GLU A 264 11.76 -4.83 -14.45
N HIS A 265 11.35 -5.29 -13.27
CA HIS A 265 11.24 -4.45 -12.08
C HIS A 265 12.31 -4.75 -11.00
N ARG A 266 13.31 -5.58 -11.31
CA ARG A 266 14.36 -5.98 -10.33
C ARG A 266 15.05 -4.78 -9.70
N GLU A 267 15.37 -3.76 -10.49
CA GLU A 267 16.04 -2.55 -9.99
C GLU A 267 15.16 -1.75 -9.03
N TRP A 268 13.83 -1.75 -9.27
CA TRP A 268 12.89 -1.10 -8.36
C TRP A 268 12.84 -1.83 -7.01
N VAL A 269 12.74 -3.16 -7.03
CA VAL A 269 12.71 -3.99 -5.80
C VAL A 269 13.99 -3.83 -4.98
N LYS A 270 15.16 -3.76 -5.63
CA LYS A 270 16.45 -3.61 -4.92
C LYS A 270 16.56 -2.32 -4.13
N LYS A 271 15.95 -1.24 -4.61
CA LYS A 271 16.04 0.10 -3.99
C LYS A 271 15.23 0.22 -2.71
N ILE A 272 14.20 -0.62 -2.53
CA ILE A 272 13.26 -0.49 -1.42
C ILE A 272 13.25 -1.78 -0.60
N LYS A 273 13.95 -1.76 0.53
CA LYS A 273 13.94 -2.86 1.49
C LYS A 273 12.69 -2.80 2.36
N ARG A 274 12.10 -3.96 2.65
CA ARG A 274 11.05 -4.06 3.66
C ARG A 274 11.67 -3.76 5.02
N SER A 275 11.17 -2.74 5.71
CA SER A 275 11.48 -2.57 7.13
C SER A 275 10.70 -3.64 7.88
N GLY A 276 11.39 -4.45 8.69
CA GLY A 276 10.72 -5.38 9.59
C GLY A 276 9.73 -4.65 10.49
N ARG A 277 8.70 -5.37 10.96
CA ARG A 277 7.72 -4.80 11.89
C ARG A 277 8.46 -4.18 13.09
N PRO A 278 8.17 -2.91 13.46
CA PRO A 278 8.74 -2.36 14.67
C PRO A 278 8.34 -3.26 15.85
N PRO A 279 9.26 -3.62 16.75
CA PRO A 279 8.91 -4.44 17.90
C PRO A 279 7.79 -3.74 18.65
N TYR A 280 6.75 -4.50 18.99
CA TYR A 280 5.69 -3.98 19.86
C TYR A 280 6.32 -3.49 21.16
N GLN A 281 6.43 -2.17 21.30
CA GLN A 281 6.88 -1.57 22.53
C GLN A 281 5.70 -1.66 23.49
N SER A 282 5.73 -2.65 24.37
CA SER A 282 4.75 -2.68 25.45
C SER A 282 4.85 -1.34 26.19
N PHE A 283 3.70 -0.68 26.41
CA PHE A 283 3.63 0.56 27.19
C PHE A 283 4.35 0.42 28.54
N PHE A 284 4.37 -0.81 29.06
CA PHE A 284 5.14 -1.20 30.24
C PHE A 284 6.66 -1.15 30.04
N SER A 285 7.25 -1.55 28.91
CA SER A 285 8.72 -1.47 28.76
C SER A 285 9.28 -0.04 28.92
N LYS A 286 8.57 0.95 28.38
CA LYS A 286 8.92 2.37 28.51
C LYS A 286 8.65 2.90 29.92
N ASN A 287 7.49 2.59 30.50
CA ASN A 287 7.14 3.09 31.82
C ASN A 287 7.84 2.37 32.97
N VAL A 288 8.11 1.07 32.86
CA VAL A 288 8.90 0.31 33.83
C VAL A 288 10.34 0.83 33.86
N LYS A 289 10.93 1.11 32.68
CA LYS A 289 12.23 1.77 32.62
C LYS A 289 12.17 3.15 33.28
N ARG A 290 11.22 4.01 32.92
CA ARG A 290 11.06 5.34 33.51
C ARG A 290 10.82 5.33 35.02
N VAL A 291 9.99 4.39 35.51
CA VAL A 291 9.72 4.23 36.95
C VAL A 291 10.97 3.71 37.67
N ARG A 292 11.68 2.75 37.09
CA ARG A 292 12.97 2.28 37.63
C ARG A 292 14.01 3.39 37.69
N ASP A 293 14.10 4.18 36.63
CA ASP A 293 15.01 5.33 36.55
C ASP A 293 14.63 6.38 37.61
N TRP A 294 13.34 6.69 37.76
CA TRP A 294 12.81 7.59 38.80
C TRP A 294 13.10 7.10 40.24
N TYR A 295 12.96 5.80 40.51
CA TYR A 295 13.35 5.22 41.81
C TYR A 295 14.86 5.31 42.05
N SER A 296 15.67 5.17 41.00
CA SER A 296 17.13 5.27 41.09
C SER A 296 17.56 6.72 41.38
N GLU A 297 16.86 7.70 40.78
CA GLU A 297 17.06 9.13 41.06
C GLU A 297 16.67 9.52 42.49
N LEU A 298 15.56 8.97 43.01
CA LEU A 298 15.15 9.21 44.40
C LEU A 298 16.14 8.62 45.41
N ALA A 299 16.60 7.38 45.17
CA ALA A 299 17.58 6.73 46.03
C ALA A 299 18.94 7.47 46.09
N GLN A 300 19.25 8.30 45.09
CA GLN A 300 20.46 9.13 45.07
C GLN A 300 20.28 10.49 45.74
N ARG A 301 19.04 10.94 46.00
CA ARG A 301 18.74 12.24 46.63
C ARG A 301 18.61 12.18 48.15
N ASP A 302 18.47 10.99 48.72
CA ASP A 302 18.32 10.75 50.16
C ASP A 302 19.65 10.38 50.87
N ILE A 303 20.80 10.75 50.29
CA ILE A 303 22.14 10.72 50.92
C ILE A 303 22.68 12.15 50.96
#